data_AF-A0A1I9YM11-F1
#
_entry.id   AF-A0A1I9YM11-F1
#
_cell.length_a   1.000
_cell.length_b   1.000
_cell.length_c   1.000
_cell.angle_alpha   90.00
_cell.angle_beta   90.00
_cell.angle_gamma   90.00
#
_symmetry.space_group_name_H-M   'P 1'
#
loop_
_entity.id
_entity.type
_entity.pdbx_description
1 polymer ?
#
loop_
_entity_poly.entity_id
_entity_poly.type
_entity_poly.pdbx_seq_one_letter_code
_entity_poly.pdbx_strand_id
1 'polypeptide(L)'
;MSYLNIDKEIAHLELVFNALSARDRFPLSYWHRRLHALSRSSMVPAQRARVALLEARLRSVGARLEQLTGATRVGSSGKPVLMSRGSDARSAG
;
A
#
# COMPACT_ATOMS: atom_id res chain seq x y z
N MET A 1 -11.06 -28.61 -6.85
CA MET A 1 -9.97 -27.70 -6.41
C MET A 1 -8.74 -28.55 -6.15
N SER A 2 -7.81 -28.59 -7.10
CA SER A 2 -6.58 -29.36 -6.96
C SER A 2 -5.71 -28.70 -5.89
N TYR A 3 -5.25 -29.50 -4.93
CA TYR A 3 -4.32 -29.10 -3.88
C TYR A 3 -3.01 -28.69 -4.54
N LEU A 4 -2.93 -27.40 -4.90
CA LEU A 4 -1.68 -26.78 -5.33
C LEU A 4 -0.66 -27.09 -4.25
N ASN A 5 0.41 -27.75 -4.65
CA ASN A 5 1.60 -27.88 -3.84
C ASN A 5 1.93 -26.49 -3.29
N ILE A 6 1.83 -26.34 -1.96
CA ILE A 6 1.97 -25.07 -1.26
C ILE A 6 3.32 -24.42 -1.63
N ASP A 7 4.37 -25.22 -1.82
CA ASP A 7 5.67 -24.70 -2.24
C ASP A 7 5.65 -24.15 -3.67
N LYS A 8 4.89 -24.75 -4.59
CA LYS A 8 4.71 -24.21 -5.95
C LYS A 8 3.94 -22.90 -5.94
N GLU A 9 2.90 -22.81 -5.13
CA GLU A 9 2.14 -21.58 -4.98
C GLU A 9 2.99 -20.48 -4.35
N ILE A 10 3.74 -20.78 -3.28
CA ILE A 10 4.67 -19.82 -2.65
C ILE A 10 5.76 -19.40 -3.66
N ALA A 11 6.36 -20.32 -4.41
CA ALA A 11 7.37 -20.00 -5.42
C ALA A 11 6.80 -19.11 -6.55
N HIS A 12 5.57 -19.38 -6.98
CA HIS A 12 4.88 -18.53 -7.95
C HIS A 12 4.67 -17.12 -7.40
N LEU A 13 4.21 -17.00 -6.15
CA LEU A 13 4.04 -15.71 -5.49
C LEU A 13 5.36 -14.96 -5.33
N GLU A 14 6.46 -15.64 -4.98
CA GLU A 14 7.79 -15.05 -4.92
C GLU A 14 8.22 -14.46 -6.28
N LEU A 15 7.98 -15.18 -7.37
CA LEU A 15 8.30 -14.71 -8.71
C LEU A 15 7.44 -13.50 -9.11
N VAL A 16 6.12 -13.59 -8.91
CA VAL A 16 5.19 -12.50 -9.23
C VAL A 16 5.56 -11.25 -8.42
N PHE A 17 5.84 -11.40 -7.12
CA PHE A 17 6.20 -10.29 -6.25
C PHE A 17 7.58 -9.70 -6.58
N ASN A 18 8.50 -10.51 -7.09
CA ASN A 18 9.78 -10.05 -7.64
C ASN A 18 9.61 -9.20 -8.90
N ALA A 19 8.67 -9.58 -9.76
CA ALA A 19 8.36 -8.84 -10.99
C ALA A 19 7.59 -7.53 -10.75
N LEU A 20 7.15 -7.25 -9.51
CA LEU A 20 6.45 -6.01 -9.17
C LEU A 20 7.39 -4.82 -9.25
N SER A 21 7.38 -4.18 -10.42
CA SER A 21 7.78 -2.80 -10.58
C SER A 21 6.63 -1.89 -10.13
N ALA A 22 6.94 -0.76 -9.49
CA ALA A 22 5.97 0.22 -8.99
C ALA A 22 5.06 0.84 -10.08
N ARG A 23 5.19 0.41 -11.35
CA ARG A 23 4.45 0.88 -12.52
C ARG A 23 3.19 0.09 -12.82
N ASP A 24 3.10 -1.17 -12.44
CA ASP A 24 1.92 -1.98 -12.75
C ASP A 24 0.82 -1.72 -11.73
N ARG A 25 -0.42 -1.51 -12.21
CA ARG A 25 -1.62 -1.40 -11.37
C ARG A 25 -1.85 -2.73 -10.66
N PHE A 26 -1.21 -2.86 -9.52
CA PHE A 26 -1.18 -4.07 -8.73
C PHE A 26 -2.36 -4.07 -7.75
N PRO A 27 -3.34 -5.00 -7.88
CA PRO A 27 -4.51 -5.04 -7.01
C PRO A 27 -4.13 -5.60 -5.63
N LEU A 28 -3.60 -4.75 -4.76
CA LEU A 28 -3.10 -5.11 -3.42
C LEU A 28 -4.11 -5.94 -2.61
N SER A 29 -5.40 -5.57 -2.68
CA SER A 29 -6.48 -6.26 -1.96
C SER A 29 -6.65 -7.73 -2.38
N TYR A 30 -6.48 -8.03 -3.67
CA TYR A 30 -6.55 -9.39 -4.20
C TYR A 30 -5.43 -10.25 -3.62
N TRP A 31 -4.19 -9.74 -3.64
CA TRP A 31 -3.03 -10.46 -3.13
C TRP A 31 -3.06 -10.64 -1.62
N HIS A 32 -3.57 -9.64 -0.89
CA HIS A 32 -3.78 -9.74 0.56
C HIS A 32 -4.77 -10.86 0.90
N ARG A 33 -5.88 -10.95 0.14
CA ARG A 33 -6.86 -12.04 0.29
C ARG A 33 -6.26 -13.40 -0.03
N ARG A 34 -5.42 -13.48 -1.07
CA ARG A 34 -4.76 -14.73 -1.50
C ARG A 34 -3.75 -15.23 -0.46
N LEU A 35 -2.90 -14.35 0.08
CA LEU A 35 -1.98 -14.71 1.16
C LEU A 35 -2.72 -15.14 2.44
N HIS A 36 -3.81 -14.46 2.79
CA HIS A 36 -4.65 -14.84 3.92
C HIS A 36 -5.35 -16.19 3.71
N ALA A 37 -5.77 -16.52 2.49
CA ALA A 37 -6.30 -17.85 2.19
C ALA A 37 -5.20 -18.93 2.30
N LEU A 38 -3.99 -18.61 1.84
CA LEU A 38 -2.83 -19.49 1.92
C LEU A 38 -2.48 -19.76 3.39
N SER A 39 -2.35 -18.74 4.23
CA SER A 39 -1.98 -18.85 5.66
C SER A 39 -2.92 -19.71 6.51
N ARG A 40 -4.18 -19.90 6.06
CA ARG A 40 -5.15 -20.82 6.69
C ARG A 40 -4.93 -22.29 6.34
N SER A 41 -4.03 -22.60 5.40
CA SER A 41 -3.64 -23.96 5.05
C SER A 41 -2.60 -24.50 6.02
N SER A 42 -2.58 -25.82 6.24
CA SER A 42 -1.53 -26.46 7.03
C SER A 42 -0.18 -26.27 6.34
N MET A 43 0.77 -25.62 7.01
CA MET A 43 2.11 -25.33 6.49
C MET A 43 3.19 -25.80 7.43
N VAL A 44 4.38 -26.08 6.88
CA VAL A 44 5.59 -26.28 7.68
C VAL A 44 6.20 -24.92 8.06
N PRO A 45 7.04 -24.84 9.11
CA PRO A 45 7.66 -23.58 9.55
C PRO A 45 8.39 -22.82 8.43
N ALA A 46 9.09 -23.53 7.54
CA ALA A 46 9.79 -22.93 6.41
C ALA A 46 8.83 -22.23 5.42
N GLN A 47 7.68 -22.84 5.12
CA GLN A 47 6.65 -22.24 4.27
C GLN A 47 6.04 -20.99 4.92
N ARG A 48 5.77 -21.04 6.23
CA ARG A 48 5.27 -19.86 6.98
C ARG A 48 6.23 -18.69 6.94
N ALA A 49 7.53 -18.95 7.08
CA ALA A 49 8.55 -17.90 7.01
C ALA A 49 8.56 -17.22 5.63
N ARG A 50 8.45 -18.00 4.56
CA ARG A 50 8.36 -17.46 3.19
C ARG A 50 7.10 -16.63 2.97
N VAL A 51 5.94 -17.10 3.45
CA VAL A 51 4.68 -16.34 3.38
C VAL A 51 4.77 -15.02 4.16
N ALA A 52 5.38 -15.02 5.35
CA ALA A 52 5.57 -13.80 6.14
C ALA A 52 6.44 -12.74 5.41
N LEU A 53 7.48 -13.18 4.68
CA LEU A 53 8.29 -12.29 3.84
C LEU A 53 7.47 -11.68 2.70
N LEU A 54 6.61 -12.48 2.05
CA LEU A 54 5.71 -11.99 1.01
C LEU A 54 4.72 -10.95 1.55
N GLU A 55 4.15 -11.18 2.73
CA GLU A 55 3.26 -10.22 3.38
C GLU A 55 3.98 -8.92 3.75
N ALA A 56 5.20 -8.99 4.26
CA ALA A 56 6.01 -7.81 4.58
C ALA A 56 6.30 -6.99 3.31
N ARG A 57 6.62 -7.66 2.21
CA ARG A 57 6.81 -7.02 0.90
C ARG A 57 5.51 -6.41 0.36
N LEU A 58 4.37 -7.08 0.54
CA LEU A 58 3.08 -6.55 0.14
C LEU A 58 2.79 -5.22 0.84
N ARG A 59 3.03 -5.17 2.16
CA ARG A 59 2.85 -3.96 2.97
C ARG A 59 3.78 -2.82 2.54
N SER A 60 5.05 -3.10 2.22
CA SER A 60 5.98 -2.07 1.78
C SER A 60 5.62 -1.50 0.40
N VAL A 61 5.16 -2.35 -0.53
CA VAL A 61 4.64 -1.92 -1.84
C VAL A 61 3.37 -1.09 -1.66
N GLY A 62 2.46 -1.51 -0.78
CA GLY A 62 1.26 -0.74 -0.45
C GLY A 62 1.56 0.65 0.09
N ALA A 63 2.43 0.74 1.10
CA ALA A 63 2.85 2.02 1.68
C ALA A 63 3.52 2.94 0.64
N ARG A 64 4.32 2.39 -0.28
CA ARG A 64 4.93 3.16 -1.37
C ARG A 64 3.87 3.67 -2.35
N LEU A 65 2.89 2.85 -2.71
CA LEU A 65 1.79 3.26 -3.60
C LEU A 65 0.92 4.34 -2.94
N GLU A 66 0.63 4.22 -1.65
CA GLU A 66 -0.06 5.24 -0.86
C GLU A 66 0.72 6.56 -0.83
N GLN A 67 2.04 6.52 -0.67
CA GLN A 67 2.88 7.73 -0.75
C GLN A 67 2.83 8.38 -2.15
N LEU A 68 2.87 7.60 -3.23
CA LEU A 68 2.76 8.12 -4.59
C LEU A 68 1.39 8.75 -4.87
N THR A 69 0.32 8.12 -4.39
CA THR A 69 -1.06 8.63 -4.56
C THR A 69 -1.36 9.82 -3.64
N GLY A 70 -0.79 9.83 -2.42
CA GLY A 70 -0.87 10.93 -1.47
C GLY A 70 -0.06 12.16 -1.89
N ALA A 71 1.13 11.97 -2.46
CA ALA A 71 1.94 13.04 -3.06
C ALA A 71 1.19 13.73 -4.23
N THR A 72 0.35 12.99 -4.95
CA THR A 72 -0.50 13.57 -6.01
C THR A 72 -1.64 14.43 -5.44
N ARG A 73 -2.08 14.19 -4.20
CA ARG A 73 -3.16 14.95 -3.55
C ARG A 73 -2.66 16.17 -2.76
N VAL A 74 -1.42 16.16 -2.28
CA VAL A 74 -0.77 17.29 -1.56
C VAL A 74 -0.10 18.28 -2.55
N GLY A 75 -0.67 18.43 -3.74
CA GLY A 75 -0.28 19.46 -4.72
C GLY A 75 -1.32 20.58 -4.89
N SER A 76 -2.46 20.51 -4.20
CA SER A 76 -3.55 21.48 -4.34
C SER A 76 -4.21 21.78 -2.99
N SER A 77 -3.47 22.45 -2.11
CA SER A 77 -4.09 23.30 -1.09
C SER A 77 -3.69 24.72 -1.41
N GLY A 78 -4.66 25.44 -1.99
CA GLY A 78 -4.54 26.81 -2.42
C GLY A 78 -4.03 27.73 -1.31
N LYS A 79 -3.31 28.76 -1.75
CA LYS A 79 -2.96 29.94 -0.97
C LYS A 79 -4.17 30.44 -0.18
N PRO A 80 -4.09 30.61 1.15
CA PRO A 80 -4.78 31.72 1.77
C PRO A 80 -4.00 32.99 1.41
N VAL A 81 -4.64 33.81 0.61
CA VAL A 81 -4.27 35.20 0.31
C VAL A 81 -3.87 35.92 1.60
N LEU A 82 -2.62 36.37 1.65
CA LEU A 82 -2.18 37.45 2.52
C LEU A 82 -2.83 38.73 1.98
N MET A 83 -3.92 39.19 2.60
CA MET A 83 -4.39 40.57 2.46
C MET A 83 -4.35 41.25 3.81
N SER A 84 -3.23 41.92 4.06
CA SER A 84 -3.12 43.02 5.00
C SER A 84 -3.74 44.28 4.37
N ARG A 85 -4.72 44.91 5.04
CA ARG A 85 -4.83 46.38 5.31
C ARG A 85 -6.28 46.85 5.54
N GLY A 86 -6.39 47.84 6.44
CA GLY A 86 -7.57 48.68 6.71
C GLY A 86 -7.94 48.59 8.20
N SER A 87 -7.25 49.26 9.13
CA SER A 87 -7.26 50.71 9.40
C SER A 87 -8.67 51.32 9.45
N ASP A 88 -8.91 51.94 10.61
CA ASP A 88 -9.93 52.94 10.98
C ASP A 88 -11.29 52.47 11.49
N ALA A 89 -11.51 52.69 12.80
CA ALA A 89 -12.80 53.16 13.32
C ALA A 89 -12.61 53.79 14.71
N ARG A 90 -12.42 55.11 14.65
CA ARG A 90 -12.70 56.11 15.70
C ARG A 90 -14.17 56.05 16.14
N SER A 91 -14.46 56.02 17.45
CA SER A 91 -15.65 56.60 18.13
C SER A 91 -15.56 56.27 19.62
N ALA A 92 -15.34 57.22 20.54
CA ALA A 92 -16.29 58.21 21.05
C ALA A 92 -17.43 57.57 21.85
N GLY A 93 -17.44 57.83 23.17
CA GLY A 93 -18.44 57.39 24.15
C GLY A 93 -17.86 57.42 25.54
#